data_AF-A0A2E9GL72-F1
#
_entry.id   AF-A0A2E9GL72-F1
#
_cell.length_a   1.000
_cell.length_b   1.000
_cell.length_c   1.000
_cell.angle_alpha   90.00
_cell.angle_beta   90.00
_cell.angle_gamma   90.00
#
_symmetry.space_group_name_H-M   'P 1'
#
loop_
_entity.id
_entity.type
_entity.pdbx_description
1 polymer ?
#
loop_
_entity_poly.entity_id
_entity_poly.type
_entity_poly.pdbx_seq_one_letter_code
_entity_poly.pdbx_strand_id
1 'polypeptide(L)'
;MPYAHRASMRDDPSVRDVYFAYDSNLHSARIVSRVPSARTLGAHLLESIRFTLDKPCRDGSAKANLCPHPACWTECLLIGPGENTA
;
A
#
# COMPACT_ATOMS: atom_id res chain seq x y z
N MET A 1 1.70 -26.46 17.51
CA MET A 1 0.80 -25.38 17.05
C MET A 1 1.02 -25.20 15.55
N PRO A 2 0.12 -25.68 14.68
CA PRO A 2 0.29 -25.47 13.24
C PRO A 2 -0.30 -24.10 12.87
N TYR A 3 0.54 -23.19 12.37
CA TYR A 3 0.09 -21.95 11.76
C TYR A 3 -0.55 -22.31 10.41
N ALA A 4 -1.86 -22.10 10.33
CA ALA A 4 -2.70 -22.49 9.21
C ALA A 4 -2.34 -21.71 7.93
N HIS A 5 -2.43 -22.43 6.81
CA HIS A 5 -2.74 -21.94 5.47
C HIS A 5 -2.09 -20.62 5.04
N ARG A 6 -0.88 -20.69 4.50
CA ARG A 6 -0.39 -19.69 3.57
C ARG A 6 -1.08 -19.93 2.22
N ALA A 7 -2.35 -19.51 2.12
CA ALA A 7 -2.97 -19.40 0.81
C ALA A 7 -2.08 -18.47 -0.04
N SER A 8 -1.62 -18.97 -1.19
CA SER A 8 -0.93 -18.16 -2.17
C SER A 8 -1.89 -17.07 -2.63
N MET A 9 -1.81 -15.89 -2.02
CA MET A 9 -2.60 -14.70 -2.36
C MET A 9 -2.44 -14.27 -3.84
N ARG A 10 -1.54 -14.91 -4.61
CA ARG A 10 -1.32 -14.62 -6.03
C ARG A 10 -2.47 -15.01 -6.96
N ASP A 11 -3.29 -15.99 -6.56
CA ASP A 11 -4.33 -16.56 -7.42
C ASP A 11 -5.75 -16.08 -7.10
N ASP A 12 -5.91 -15.28 -6.03
CA ASP A 12 -7.18 -14.65 -5.69
C ASP A 12 -7.37 -13.37 -6.54
N PRO A 13 -8.40 -13.29 -7.41
CA PRO A 13 -8.64 -12.12 -8.23
C PRO A 13 -8.92 -10.86 -7.40
N SER A 14 -9.40 -10.98 -6.16
CA SER A 14 -9.61 -9.83 -5.26
C SER A 14 -8.30 -9.22 -4.75
N VAL A 15 -7.21 -9.99 -4.70
CA VAL A 15 -5.87 -9.51 -4.30
C VAL A 15 -5.22 -8.68 -5.43
N ARG A 16 -5.65 -8.86 -6.68
CA ARG A 16 -5.06 -8.18 -7.84
C ARG A 16 -5.29 -6.66 -7.83
N ASP A 17 -6.24 -6.18 -7.05
CA ASP A 17 -6.63 -4.77 -6.98
C ASP A 17 -6.23 -4.09 -5.66
N VAL A 18 -5.30 -4.69 -4.92
CA VAL A 18 -4.85 -4.16 -3.63
C VAL A 18 -3.58 -3.32 -3.78
N TYR A 19 -3.60 -2.13 -3.17
CA TYR A 19 -2.55 -1.13 -3.22
C TYR A 19 -2.08 -0.77 -1.80
N PHE A 20 -0.78 -0.81 -1.56
CA PHE A 20 -0.18 -0.31 -0.33
C PHE A 20 0.19 1.17 -0.50
N ALA A 21 -0.57 2.06 0.13
CA ALA A 21 -0.25 3.48 0.18
C ALA A 21 0.77 3.78 1.29
N TYR A 22 1.89 4.36 0.92
CA TYR A 22 2.98 4.72 1.83
C TYR A 22 3.42 6.19 1.70
N ASP A 23 2.73 6.96 0.87
CA ASP A 23 3.06 8.34 0.54
C ASP A 23 1.83 9.25 0.68
N SER A 24 1.77 10.31 -0.10
CA SER A 24 0.60 11.19 -0.14
C SER A 24 -0.74 10.51 -0.45
N ASN A 25 -0.73 9.28 -0.97
CA ASN A 25 -1.93 8.46 -1.13
C ASN A 25 -2.46 7.91 0.21
N LEU A 26 -1.76 8.11 1.33
CA LEU A 26 -2.29 7.91 2.69
C LEU A 26 -3.50 8.81 2.97
N HIS A 27 -3.59 9.97 2.30
CA HIS A 27 -4.76 10.83 2.36
C HIS A 27 -5.87 10.28 1.46
N SER A 28 -6.89 9.66 2.06
CA SER A 28 -7.97 8.94 1.36
C SER A 28 -8.66 9.77 0.27
N ALA A 29 -8.91 11.06 0.50
CA ALA A 29 -9.55 11.91 -0.53
C ALA A 29 -8.70 12.05 -1.81
N ARG A 30 -7.37 11.92 -1.69
CA ARG A 30 -6.45 12.03 -2.83
C ARG A 30 -6.50 10.79 -3.72
N ILE A 31 -6.67 9.61 -3.13
CA ILE A 31 -6.83 8.38 -3.91
C ILE A 31 -8.25 8.24 -4.45
N VAL A 32 -9.28 8.58 -3.67
CA VAL A 32 -10.69 8.54 -4.10
C VAL A 32 -10.95 9.48 -5.29
N SER A 33 -10.33 10.66 -5.32
CA SER A 33 -10.48 11.57 -6.47
C SER A 33 -9.90 11.03 -7.78
N ARG A 34 -8.97 10.06 -7.72
CA ARG A 34 -8.37 9.39 -8.89
C ARG A 34 -9.05 8.06 -9.20
N VAL A 35 -9.44 7.34 -8.15
CA VAL A 35 -10.08 6.02 -8.20
C VAL A 35 -11.28 6.06 -7.27
N PRO A 36 -12.47 6.47 -7.74
CA PRO A 36 -13.65 6.66 -6.89
C PRO A 36 -14.12 5.40 -6.14
N SER A 37 -13.82 4.22 -6.69
CA SER A 37 -14.11 2.94 -6.05
C SER A 37 -13.12 2.57 -4.95
N ALA A 38 -11.99 3.26 -4.80
CA ALA A 38 -10.97 2.89 -3.82
C ALA A 38 -11.46 3.09 -2.39
N ARG A 39 -11.21 2.10 -1.52
CA ARG A 39 -11.50 2.17 -0.08
C ARG A 39 -10.29 1.74 0.73
N THR A 40 -10.09 2.39 1.88
CA THR A 40 -9.10 1.98 2.86
C THR A 40 -9.56 0.70 3.55
N LEU A 41 -8.80 -0.37 3.38
CA LEU A 41 -9.05 -1.67 4.02
C LEU A 41 -8.45 -1.74 5.44
N GLY A 42 -7.36 -1.00 5.69
CA GLY A 42 -6.76 -0.92 7.02
C GLY A 42 -5.31 -0.43 7.01
N ALA A 43 -4.74 -0.28 8.20
CA ALA A 43 -3.31 -0.03 8.36
C ALA A 43 -2.53 -1.35 8.31
N HIS A 44 -1.34 -1.32 7.73
CA HIS A 44 -0.47 -2.49 7.62
C HIS A 44 0.98 -2.09 7.87
N LEU A 45 1.74 -3.01 8.45
CA LEU A 45 3.18 -2.88 8.65
C LEU A 45 3.92 -3.61 7.52
N LEU A 46 4.86 -2.94 6.86
CA LEU A 46 5.81 -3.56 5.94
C LEU A 46 7.12 -3.81 6.68
N GLU A 47 7.35 -5.06 7.03
CA GLU A 47 8.60 -5.48 7.68
C GLU A 47 9.75 -5.50 6.68
N SER A 48 10.96 -5.21 7.18
CA SER A 48 12.18 -5.14 6.38
C SER A 48 12.14 -4.14 5.22
N ILE A 49 11.29 -3.11 5.34
CA ILE A 49 11.12 -2.03 4.37
C ILE A 49 11.27 -0.69 5.08
N ARG A 50 12.09 0.19 4.51
CA ARG A 50 12.36 1.55 4.98
C ARG A 50 11.66 2.58 4.09
N PHE A 51 10.92 3.49 4.72
CA PHE A 51 10.49 4.74 4.11
C PHE A 51 11.68 5.70 3.94
N THR A 52 11.81 6.24 2.74
CA THR A 52 12.85 7.22 2.38
C THR A 52 12.26 8.37 1.57
N LEU A 53 12.93 9.52 1.54
CA LEU A 53 12.56 10.69 0.73
C LEU A 53 13.66 10.95 -0.31
N ASP A 54 13.91 9.96 -1.16
CA ASP A 54 15.02 9.98 -2.11
C ASP A 54 14.60 9.71 -3.57
N LYS A 55 13.31 9.50 -3.84
CA LYS A 55 12.84 9.27 -5.21
C LYS A 55 12.96 10.57 -6.02
N PRO A 56 13.82 10.64 -7.04
CA PRO A 56 14.07 11.88 -7.76
C PRO A 56 12.84 12.32 -8.55
N CYS A 57 12.55 13.62 -8.53
CA CYS A 57 11.50 14.25 -9.32
C CYS A 57 12.07 15.20 -10.37
N ARG A 58 11.27 15.46 -11.41
CA ARG A 58 11.65 16.33 -12.53
C ARG A 58 11.88 17.79 -12.10
N ASP A 59 11.24 18.22 -11.01
CA ASP A 59 11.37 19.56 -10.44
C ASP A 59 12.57 19.70 -9.47
N GLY A 60 13.40 18.65 -9.34
CA GLY A 60 14.55 18.63 -8.42
C GLY A 60 14.19 18.29 -6.97
N SER A 61 12.91 18.10 -6.65
CA SER A 61 12.49 17.62 -5.33
C SER A 61 12.67 16.10 -5.19
N ALA A 62 12.59 15.62 -3.95
CA ALA A 62 12.56 14.20 -3.65
C ALA A 62 11.18 13.77 -3.15
N LYS A 63 10.73 12.59 -3.60
CA LYS A 63 9.48 11.95 -3.19
C LYS A 63 9.73 10.78 -2.26
N ALA A 64 8.66 10.40 -1.56
CA ALA A 64 8.57 9.17 -0.81
C ALA A 64 8.94 7.94 -1.66
N ASN A 65 9.67 7.03 -1.05
CA ASN A 65 10.13 5.79 -1.62
C ASN A 65 10.21 4.69 -0.55
N LEU A 66 10.18 3.44 -1.00
CA LEU A 66 10.34 2.27 -0.14
C LEU A 66 11.57 1.48 -0.59
N CYS A 67 12.47 1.22 0.35
CA CYS A 67 13.72 0.50 0.10
C CYS A 67 13.82 -0.70 1.05
N PRO A 68 14.31 -1.87 0.60
CA PRO A 68 14.59 -2.99 1.50
C PRO A 68 15.61 -2.60 2.57
N HIS A 69 15.33 -2.92 3.83
CA HIS A 69 16.28 -2.75 4.93
C HIS A 69 15.91 -3.67 6.11
N PRO A 70 16.80 -4.56 6.55
CA PRO A 70 16.45 -5.72 7.39
C PRO A 70 16.00 -5.40 8.81
N ALA A 71 16.34 -4.22 9.34
CA ALA A 71 16.06 -3.84 10.72
C ALA A 71 15.12 -2.62 10.81
N CYS A 72 14.12 -2.55 9.95
CA CYS A 72 13.10 -1.51 10.04
C CYS A 72 11.73 -1.99 9.57
N TRP A 73 10.74 -1.15 9.84
CA TRP A 73 9.39 -1.31 9.37
C TRP A 73 8.86 0.02 8.85
N THR A 74 7.86 -0.06 7.98
CA THR A 74 7.14 1.12 7.48
C THR A 74 5.64 0.88 7.60
N GLU A 75 4.92 1.86 8.15
CA GLU A 75 3.46 1.84 8.16
C GLU A 75 2.90 2.27 6.81
N CYS A 76 1.84 1.61 6.38
CA CYS A 76 1.14 1.90 5.13
C CYS A 76 -0.36 1.66 5.31
N LEU A 77 -1.15 2.17 4.37
CA LEU A 77 -2.56 1.80 4.27
C LEU A 77 -2.74 0.77 3.16
N LEU A 78 -3.45 -0.30 3.47
CA LEU A 78 -3.99 -1.21 2.48
C LEU A 78 -5.24 -0.59 1.87
N ILE A 79 -5.26 -0.47 0.55
CA ILE A 79 -6.36 0.13 -0.21
C ILE A 79 -6.81 -0.88 -1.24
N GLY A 80 -8.12 -1.10 -1.36
CA GLY A 80 -8.68 -2.05 -2.30
C GLY A 80 -9.97 -1.52 -2.93
N PRO A 81 -10.62 -2.34 -3.78
CA PRO A 81 -11.89 -1.98 -4.38
C PRO A 81 -12.98 -1.92 -3.29
N GLY A 82 -13.82 -0.90 -3.37
CA GLY A 82 -15.08 -0.86 -2.66
C GLY A 82 -16.09 -1.77 -3.32
N GLU A 83 -16.91 -2.43 -2.52
CA GLU A 83 -18.04 -3.19 -3.04
C GLU A 83 -18.94 -2.25 -3.86
N ASN A 84 -19.28 -2.69 -5.07
CA ASN A 84 -20.20 -1.99 -5.93
C ASN A 84 -21.62 -2.25 -5.41
N THR A 85 -22.05 -1.52 -4.38
CA THR A 85 -23.47 -1.43 -4.04
C THR A 85 -24.14 -0.54 -5.10
N ALA A 86 -24.46 -1.15 -6.23
CA ALA A 86 -25.49 -0.68 -7.15
C ALA A 86 -26.87 -1.00 -6.58
#